data_AF-A0A9D9RTL7-F1
#
_entry.id   AF-A0A9D9RTL7-F1
#
_cell.length_a   1.000
_cell.length_b   1.000
_cell.length_c   1.000
_cell.angle_alpha   90.00
_cell.angle_beta   90.00
_cell.angle_gamma   90.00
#
_symmetry.space_group_name_H-M   'P 1'
#
loop_
_entity.id
_entity.type
_entity.pdbx_description
1 polymer ?
#
loop_
_entity_poly.entity_id
_entity_poly.type
_entity_poly.pdbx_seq_one_letter_code
_entity_poly.pdbx_strand_id
1 'polypeptide(L)'
;MNGTKERLMILDMISEGKITAAEGEELFRALDVTDDPSAESADPMPAPPQPPFPPLAPLPPLSPRRQRDSADLVAALKSAGIDHVTLSDVQEMQDHGLTSEYINEMLALGIEPDGLGEWIHMRNHDISPRYVRELRDMGIDDLDMDELIELSNHGVSAKYISELREAGLKDLDVDELVELSNHDVSAKYIAEMREQGLKDLDADELIELSNHDISPKYVAELKKLGFKKFDVDELIELGNHDVSPEFISSLQALGIKDLNIDDLVELSAHGVSPEFISQMRELGINDLDTEDLIQLSDHGVEPEFIKSLREFGITDFDLDDIIEFSIHKITPRYLNEMKEAGLKGADVDDLVELRVHNVTSKFVRELHELGFKDIAVDELIELNIHHVTPRFIREMRLKHGEHLTLEQMLDIRLHGAKDALGVR
;
A
#
# COMPACT_ATOMS: atom_id res chain seq x y z
N MET A 1 -27.01 -23.96 -16.22
CA MET A 1 -26.13 -23.47 -15.12
C MET A 1 -25.22 -24.57 -14.54
N ASN A 2 -24.94 -25.67 -15.26
CA ASN A 2 -24.23 -26.85 -14.71
C ASN A 2 -22.76 -26.94 -15.15
N GLY A 3 -22.10 -25.80 -15.40
CA GLY A 3 -20.71 -25.75 -15.88
C GLY A 3 -19.80 -24.81 -15.08
N THR A 4 -20.37 -23.87 -14.31
CA THR A 4 -19.59 -22.90 -13.52
C THR A 4 -18.95 -23.56 -12.29
N LYS A 5 -19.62 -24.57 -11.71
CA LYS A 5 -19.14 -25.28 -10.52
C LYS A 5 -18.00 -26.24 -10.86
N GLU A 6 -18.12 -26.94 -11.97
CA GLU A 6 -17.16 -27.89 -12.51
C GLU A 6 -15.86 -27.17 -12.92
N ARG A 7 -15.98 -25.97 -13.52
CA ARG A 7 -14.83 -25.15 -13.87
C ARG A 7 -14.06 -24.65 -12.64
N LEU A 8 -14.76 -24.25 -11.58
CA LEU A 8 -14.13 -23.83 -10.31
C LEU A 8 -13.39 -25.00 -9.63
N MET A 9 -13.94 -26.22 -9.67
CA MET A 9 -13.27 -27.40 -9.12
C MET A 9 -11.97 -27.75 -9.87
N ILE A 10 -11.92 -27.55 -11.20
CA ILE A 10 -10.70 -27.79 -11.98
C ILE A 10 -9.62 -26.75 -11.62
N LEU A 11 -10.00 -25.48 -11.43
CA LEU A 11 -9.07 -24.43 -11.00
C LEU A 11 -8.51 -24.70 -9.60
N ASP A 12 -9.37 -25.15 -8.68
CA ASP A 12 -8.97 -25.52 -7.32
C ASP A 12 -7.95 -26.67 -7.33
N MET A 13 -8.20 -27.71 -8.13
CA MET A 13 -7.28 -28.85 -8.30
C MET A 13 -5.93 -28.48 -8.93
N ILE A 14 -5.87 -27.48 -9.81
CA ILE A 14 -4.61 -26.94 -10.33
C ILE A 14 -3.87 -26.17 -9.22
N SER A 15 -4.59 -25.34 -8.45
CA SER A 15 -4.00 -24.52 -7.38
C SER A 15 -3.40 -25.37 -6.26
N GLU A 16 -4.04 -26.50 -5.95
CA GLU A 16 -3.57 -27.48 -4.97
C GLU A 16 -2.50 -28.44 -5.53
N GLY A 17 -2.13 -28.31 -6.80
CA GLY A 17 -1.15 -29.15 -7.47
C GLY A 17 -1.58 -30.61 -7.66
N LYS A 18 -2.88 -30.90 -7.54
CA LYS A 18 -3.45 -32.25 -7.73
C LYS A 18 -3.44 -32.67 -9.21
N ILE A 19 -3.49 -31.69 -10.11
CA ILE A 19 -3.33 -31.87 -11.55
C ILE A 19 -2.43 -30.76 -12.11
N THR A 20 -1.79 -31.04 -13.24
CA THR A 20 -1.00 -30.04 -13.97
C THR A 20 -1.92 -29.10 -14.75
N ALA A 21 -1.42 -27.91 -15.10
CA ALA A 21 -2.15 -26.96 -15.94
C ALA A 21 -2.54 -27.55 -17.31
N ALA A 22 -1.72 -28.46 -17.85
CA ALA A 22 -2.01 -29.15 -19.10
C ALA A 22 -3.18 -30.14 -18.96
N GLU A 23 -3.25 -30.89 -17.86
CA GLU A 23 -4.38 -31.79 -17.55
C GLU A 23 -5.67 -31.00 -17.25
N GLY A 24 -5.55 -29.84 -16.61
CA GLY A 24 -6.66 -28.93 -16.40
C GLY A 24 -7.25 -28.36 -17.70
N GLU A 25 -6.40 -27.99 -18.66
CA GLU A 25 -6.86 -27.58 -20.00
C GLU A 25 -7.60 -28.68 -20.75
N GLU A 26 -7.18 -29.94 -20.62
CA GLU A 26 -7.89 -31.08 -21.23
C GLU A 26 -9.28 -31.26 -20.61
N LEU A 27 -9.42 -31.08 -19.29
CA LEU A 27 -10.71 -31.14 -18.60
C LEU A 27 -11.62 -29.96 -18.97
N PHE A 28 -11.09 -28.76 -19.13
CA PHE A 28 -11.86 -27.62 -19.64
C PHE A 28 -12.34 -27.85 -21.07
N ARG A 29 -11.50 -28.39 -21.96
CA ARG A 29 -11.92 -28.77 -23.31
C ARG A 29 -12.98 -29.88 -23.28
N ALA A 30 -12.87 -30.85 -22.38
CA ALA A 30 -13.87 -31.91 -22.25
C ALA A 30 -15.25 -31.39 -21.78
N LEU A 31 -15.27 -30.31 -20.99
CA LEU A 31 -16.51 -29.62 -20.62
C LEU A 31 -17.13 -28.87 -21.82
N ASP A 32 -16.30 -28.32 -22.70
CA ASP A 32 -16.74 -27.55 -23.89
C ASP A 32 -17.10 -28.43 -25.10
N VAL A 33 -16.64 -29.70 -25.14
CA VAL A 33 -16.94 -30.67 -26.21
C VAL A 33 -18.37 -31.26 -26.10
N THR A 34 -19.17 -30.83 -25.13
CA THR A 34 -20.59 -31.25 -25.06
C THR A 34 -21.50 -30.53 -26.07
N ASP A 35 -20.98 -29.58 -26.86
CA ASP A 35 -21.73 -28.75 -27.83
C ASP A 35 -21.13 -28.71 -29.26
N ASP A 36 -20.70 -29.83 -29.86
CA ASP A 36 -20.53 -29.90 -31.35
C ASP A 36 -20.98 -31.26 -31.95
N PRO A 37 -21.93 -31.29 -32.92
CA PRO A 37 -22.67 -32.48 -33.32
C PRO A 37 -22.06 -33.23 -34.52
N SER A 38 -20.74 -33.45 -34.53
CA SER A 38 -20.11 -34.19 -35.63
C SER A 38 -18.81 -34.90 -35.24
N ALA A 39 -18.92 -36.15 -34.79
CA ALA A 39 -17.85 -37.15 -34.92
C ALA A 39 -18.48 -38.55 -35.06
N GLU A 40 -18.58 -39.01 -36.30
CA GLU A 40 -18.98 -40.37 -36.68
C GLU A 40 -17.94 -41.41 -36.20
N SER A 41 -18.40 -42.51 -35.60
CA SER A 41 -17.78 -43.81 -35.86
C SER A 41 -18.75 -44.97 -35.60
N ALA A 42 -18.82 -45.84 -36.61
CA ALA A 42 -19.48 -47.15 -36.70
C ALA A 42 -21.01 -47.14 -36.89
N ASP A 43 -21.43 -47.43 -38.14
CA ASP A 43 -22.80 -47.83 -38.50
C ASP A 43 -23.34 -48.90 -37.53
N PRO A 44 -24.35 -48.59 -36.70
CA PRO A 44 -25.18 -49.63 -36.11
C PRO A 44 -26.25 -50.02 -37.14
N MET A 45 -26.42 -51.33 -37.31
CA MET A 45 -27.48 -51.96 -38.09
C MET A 45 -28.83 -51.20 -38.02
N PRO A 46 -29.64 -51.17 -39.11
CA PRO A 46 -30.87 -50.40 -39.14
C PRO A 46 -31.81 -50.84 -38.01
N ALA A 47 -32.10 -49.92 -37.09
CA ALA A 47 -33.12 -50.12 -36.08
C ALA A 47 -34.52 -50.18 -36.74
N PRO A 48 -35.43 -51.03 -36.25
CA PRO A 48 -36.81 -51.05 -36.74
C PRO A 48 -37.48 -49.69 -36.52
N PRO A 49 -38.52 -49.32 -37.30
CA PRO A 49 -39.19 -48.03 -37.17
C PRO A 49 -39.70 -47.84 -35.73
N GLN A 50 -39.27 -46.75 -35.09
CA GLN A 50 -39.77 -46.42 -33.76
C GLN A 50 -41.24 -45.99 -33.86
N PRO A 51 -42.11 -46.47 -32.96
CA PRO A 51 -43.49 -45.99 -32.88
C PRO A 51 -43.50 -44.49 -32.54
N PRO A 52 -44.55 -43.74 -32.92
CA PRO A 52 -44.67 -42.33 -32.55
C PRO A 52 -44.52 -42.17 -31.04
N PHE A 53 -43.79 -41.14 -30.59
CA PHE A 53 -43.67 -40.82 -29.17
C PHE A 53 -45.08 -40.74 -28.57
N PRO A 54 -45.34 -41.41 -27.43
CA PRO A 54 -46.59 -41.18 -26.71
C PRO A 54 -46.65 -39.69 -26.35
N PRO A 55 -47.85 -39.07 -26.37
CA PRO A 55 -47.99 -37.71 -25.89
C PRO A 55 -47.38 -37.62 -24.48
N LEU A 56 -46.61 -36.56 -24.21
CA LEU A 56 -46.04 -36.31 -22.89
C LEU A 56 -47.13 -36.54 -21.85
N ALA A 57 -46.84 -37.41 -20.87
CA ALA A 57 -47.76 -37.64 -19.77
C ALA A 57 -48.02 -36.27 -19.11
N PRO A 58 -49.29 -35.91 -18.84
CA PRO A 58 -49.59 -34.66 -18.17
C PRO A 58 -48.81 -34.63 -16.84
N LEU A 59 -48.16 -33.49 -16.57
CA LEU A 59 -47.44 -33.30 -15.32
C LEU A 59 -48.37 -33.68 -14.15
N PRO A 60 -47.89 -34.47 -13.17
CA PRO A 60 -48.71 -34.84 -12.03
C PRO A 60 -49.18 -33.56 -11.33
N PRO A 61 -50.46 -33.49 -10.91
CA PRO A 61 -50.99 -32.30 -10.25
C PRO A 61 -50.19 -32.03 -8.98
N LEU A 62 -49.96 -30.74 -8.69
CA LEU A 62 -49.34 -30.30 -7.45
C LEU A 62 -50.04 -30.94 -6.24
N SER A 63 -49.28 -31.26 -5.19
CA SER A 63 -49.87 -31.77 -3.95
C SER A 63 -50.91 -30.79 -3.39
N PRO A 64 -52.00 -31.25 -2.74
CA PRO A 64 -53.07 -30.38 -2.23
C PRO A 64 -52.59 -29.25 -1.32
N ARG A 65 -51.50 -29.47 -0.57
CA ARG A 65 -50.85 -28.45 0.25
C ARG A 65 -50.22 -27.35 -0.61
N ARG A 66 -49.37 -27.73 -1.58
CA ARG A 66 -48.77 -26.79 -2.54
C ARG A 66 -49.82 -25.99 -3.32
N GLN A 67 -50.94 -26.62 -3.71
CA GLN A 67 -52.03 -25.90 -4.38
C GLN A 67 -52.66 -24.81 -3.51
N ARG A 68 -52.78 -25.04 -2.19
CA ARG A 68 -53.28 -24.03 -1.24
C ARG A 68 -52.26 -22.92 -1.07
N ASP A 69 -51.00 -23.27 -0.79
CA ASP A 69 -49.92 -22.30 -0.59
C ASP A 69 -49.75 -21.37 -1.83
N SER A 70 -49.86 -21.93 -3.04
CA SER A 70 -49.85 -21.14 -4.29
C SER A 70 -51.11 -20.27 -4.45
N ALA A 71 -52.29 -20.76 -4.06
CA ALA A 71 -53.53 -19.97 -4.14
C ALA A 71 -53.54 -18.80 -3.14
N ASP A 72 -53.05 -19.03 -1.93
CA ASP A 72 -52.93 -18.02 -0.89
C ASP A 72 -51.89 -16.95 -1.28
N LEU A 73 -50.77 -17.36 -1.87
CA LEU A 73 -49.77 -16.43 -2.42
C LEU A 73 -50.34 -15.56 -3.53
N VAL A 74 -51.08 -16.14 -4.48
CA VAL A 74 -51.76 -15.37 -5.55
C VAL A 74 -52.77 -14.38 -4.98
N ALA A 75 -53.50 -14.74 -3.92
CA ALA A 75 -54.43 -13.83 -3.27
C ALA A 75 -53.72 -12.66 -2.58
N ALA A 76 -52.58 -12.91 -1.94
CA ALA A 76 -51.75 -11.86 -1.34
C ALA A 76 -51.16 -10.92 -2.40
N LEU A 77 -50.65 -11.46 -3.52
CA LEU A 77 -50.12 -10.67 -4.64
C LEU A 77 -51.18 -9.74 -5.26
N LYS A 78 -52.40 -10.21 -5.42
CA LYS A 78 -53.52 -9.36 -5.85
C LYS A 78 -53.83 -8.24 -4.87
N SER A 79 -53.69 -8.52 -3.58
CA SER A 79 -53.87 -7.51 -2.53
C SER A 79 -52.74 -6.48 -2.54
N ALA A 80 -51.55 -6.87 -3.01
CA ALA A 80 -50.42 -5.99 -3.30
C ALA A 80 -50.54 -5.27 -4.66
N GLY A 81 -51.69 -5.33 -5.35
CA GLY A 81 -51.90 -4.67 -6.65
C GLY A 81 -51.38 -5.44 -7.87
N ILE A 82 -50.90 -6.67 -7.70
CA ILE A 82 -50.38 -7.51 -8.79
C ILE A 82 -51.50 -8.43 -9.31
N ASP A 83 -52.25 -7.93 -10.29
CA ASP A 83 -53.43 -8.61 -10.86
C ASP A 83 -53.10 -9.78 -11.81
N HIS A 84 -51.96 -9.70 -12.48
CA HIS A 84 -51.54 -10.63 -13.52
C HIS A 84 -50.33 -11.45 -13.06
N VAL A 85 -50.60 -12.67 -12.60
CA VAL A 85 -49.57 -13.61 -12.13
C VAL A 85 -49.74 -14.93 -12.88
N THR A 86 -48.69 -15.41 -13.52
CA THR A 86 -48.62 -16.72 -14.17
C THR A 86 -48.23 -17.81 -13.18
N LEU A 87 -48.46 -19.08 -13.55
CA LEU A 87 -47.98 -20.21 -12.74
C LEU A 87 -46.45 -20.24 -12.62
N SER A 88 -45.72 -19.70 -13.62
CA SER A 88 -44.27 -19.59 -13.58
C SER A 88 -43.84 -18.58 -12.52
N ASP A 89 -44.50 -17.42 -12.48
CA ASP A 89 -44.21 -16.35 -11.52
C ASP A 89 -44.45 -16.83 -10.08
N VAL A 90 -45.57 -17.53 -9.83
CA VAL A 90 -45.85 -18.11 -8.50
C VAL A 90 -44.77 -19.09 -8.07
N GLN A 91 -44.30 -19.93 -8.99
CA GLN A 91 -43.24 -20.90 -8.70
C GLN A 91 -41.91 -20.18 -8.40
N GLU A 92 -41.55 -19.18 -9.21
CA GLU A 92 -40.34 -18.38 -9.01
C GLU A 92 -40.37 -17.67 -7.65
N MET A 93 -41.47 -17.02 -7.29
CA MET A 93 -41.62 -16.38 -5.98
C MET A 93 -41.48 -17.38 -4.82
N GLN A 94 -42.09 -18.57 -4.94
CA GLN A 94 -41.94 -19.62 -3.93
C GLN A 94 -40.50 -20.14 -3.83
N ASP A 95 -39.79 -20.24 -4.95
CA ASP A 95 -38.39 -20.66 -4.99
C ASP A 95 -37.47 -19.63 -4.30
N HIS A 96 -37.84 -18.35 -4.34
CA HIS A 96 -37.22 -17.26 -3.56
C HIS A 96 -37.77 -17.12 -2.12
N GLY A 97 -38.60 -18.06 -1.68
CA GLY A 97 -39.11 -18.12 -0.31
C GLY A 97 -40.16 -17.07 0.03
N LEU A 98 -40.87 -16.54 -0.97
CA LEU A 98 -42.02 -15.66 -0.75
C LEU A 98 -43.25 -16.47 -0.37
N THR A 99 -43.92 -16.02 0.70
CA THR A 99 -45.17 -16.60 1.18
C THR A 99 -46.26 -15.53 1.24
N SER A 100 -47.52 -15.98 1.31
CA SER A 100 -48.65 -15.07 1.49
C SER A 100 -48.53 -14.25 2.78
N GLU A 101 -47.99 -14.86 3.84
CA GLU A 101 -47.71 -14.22 5.13
C GLU A 101 -46.67 -13.12 4.99
N TYR A 102 -45.57 -13.37 4.27
CA TYR A 102 -44.54 -12.36 4.02
C TYR A 102 -45.14 -11.12 3.34
N ILE A 103 -45.86 -11.32 2.23
CA ILE A 103 -46.49 -10.20 1.49
C ILE A 103 -47.46 -9.44 2.39
N ASN A 104 -48.37 -10.15 3.07
CA ASN A 104 -49.37 -9.51 3.93
C ASN A 104 -48.74 -8.73 5.09
N GLU A 105 -47.67 -9.26 5.70
CA GLU A 105 -46.95 -8.55 6.76
C GLU A 105 -46.22 -7.31 6.23
N MET A 106 -45.59 -7.39 5.07
CA MET A 106 -44.92 -6.23 4.45
C MET A 106 -45.92 -5.14 4.05
N LEU A 107 -47.07 -5.52 3.46
CA LEU A 107 -48.17 -4.58 3.18
C LEU A 107 -48.72 -3.95 4.47
N ALA A 108 -48.84 -4.73 5.56
CA ALA A 108 -49.28 -4.18 6.85
C ALA A 108 -48.26 -3.19 7.45
N LEU A 109 -47.00 -3.28 7.03
CA LEU A 109 -45.96 -2.30 7.32
C LEU A 109 -45.97 -1.15 6.30
N GLY A 110 -46.84 -1.14 5.29
CA GLY A 110 -46.87 -0.09 4.27
C GLY A 110 -45.71 -0.18 3.29
N ILE A 111 -45.08 -1.35 3.16
CA ILE A 111 -44.10 -1.62 2.12
C ILE A 111 -44.83 -2.24 0.93
N GLU A 112 -44.94 -1.47 -0.14
CA GLU A 112 -45.77 -1.76 -1.31
C GLU A 112 -44.95 -1.65 -2.62
N PRO A 113 -43.98 -2.55 -2.89
CA PRO A 113 -43.26 -2.56 -4.15
C PRO A 113 -44.20 -2.92 -5.33
N ASP A 114 -43.97 -2.27 -6.48
CA ASP A 114 -44.85 -2.28 -7.65
C ASP A 114 -44.74 -3.58 -8.46
N GLY A 115 -43.58 -4.24 -8.41
CA GLY A 115 -43.25 -5.37 -9.28
C GLY A 115 -43.05 -6.71 -8.57
N LEU A 116 -43.39 -7.81 -9.24
CA LEU A 116 -43.03 -9.17 -8.81
C LEU A 116 -41.52 -9.31 -8.54
N GLY A 117 -40.70 -8.69 -9.40
CA GLY A 117 -39.24 -8.71 -9.27
C GLY A 117 -38.73 -7.98 -8.04
N GLU A 118 -39.39 -6.90 -7.60
CA GLU A 118 -39.01 -6.13 -6.41
C GLU A 118 -39.28 -6.92 -5.13
N TRP A 119 -40.42 -7.61 -5.05
CA TRP A 119 -40.70 -8.55 -3.97
C TRP A 119 -39.63 -9.64 -3.83
N ILE A 120 -39.18 -10.19 -4.97
CA ILE A 120 -38.08 -11.17 -5.03
C ILE A 120 -36.75 -10.51 -4.62
N HIS A 121 -36.47 -9.31 -5.11
CA HIS A 121 -35.27 -8.54 -4.82
C HIS A 121 -35.10 -8.28 -3.32
N MET A 122 -36.18 -7.86 -2.64
CA MET A 122 -36.20 -7.67 -1.20
C MET A 122 -35.89 -8.96 -0.43
N ARG A 123 -36.49 -10.09 -0.82
CA ARG A 123 -36.22 -11.38 -0.15
C ARG A 123 -34.79 -11.84 -0.33
N ASN A 124 -34.22 -11.63 -1.51
CA ASN A 124 -32.84 -12.01 -1.81
C ASN A 124 -31.82 -11.21 -1.00
N HIS A 125 -32.19 -10.01 -0.55
CA HIS A 125 -31.39 -9.16 0.34
C HIS A 125 -31.83 -9.26 1.81
N ASP A 126 -32.43 -10.40 2.19
CA ASP A 126 -32.82 -10.73 3.56
C ASP A 126 -33.79 -9.75 4.25
N ILE A 127 -34.51 -8.95 3.46
CA ILE A 127 -35.51 -8.04 4.01
C ILE A 127 -36.68 -8.88 4.55
N SER A 128 -37.02 -8.63 5.81
CA SER A 128 -38.07 -9.33 6.53
C SER A 128 -38.99 -8.34 7.24
N PRO A 129 -40.27 -8.70 7.47
CA PRO A 129 -41.17 -7.85 8.25
C PRO A 129 -40.68 -7.61 9.68
N ARG A 130 -39.85 -8.51 10.21
CA ARG A 130 -39.20 -8.33 11.50
C ARG A 130 -38.13 -7.24 11.42
N TYR A 131 -37.25 -7.30 10.43
CA TYR A 131 -36.20 -6.30 10.22
C TYR A 131 -36.78 -4.89 10.06
N VAL A 132 -37.79 -4.74 9.19
CA VAL A 132 -38.49 -3.45 9.00
C VAL A 132 -39.10 -2.94 10.32
N ARG A 133 -39.76 -3.80 11.10
CA ARG A 133 -40.30 -3.40 12.43
C ARG A 133 -39.20 -2.97 13.39
N GLU A 134 -38.11 -3.71 13.45
CA GLU A 134 -37.01 -3.39 14.36
C GLU A 134 -36.31 -2.06 14.00
N LEU A 135 -36.18 -1.74 12.70
CA LEU A 135 -35.69 -0.42 12.24
C LEU A 135 -36.64 0.71 12.67
N ARG A 136 -37.96 0.52 12.51
CA ARG A 136 -38.97 1.49 12.95
C ARG A 136 -39.06 1.65 14.45
N ASP A 137 -38.85 0.58 15.21
CA ASP A 137 -38.74 0.66 16.67
C ASP A 137 -37.51 1.47 17.09
N MET A 138 -36.48 1.51 16.24
CA MET A 138 -35.35 2.44 16.35
C MET A 138 -35.67 3.81 15.72
N GLY A 139 -36.89 4.12 15.29
CA GLY A 139 -37.22 5.41 14.68
C GLY A 139 -36.50 5.68 13.36
N ILE A 140 -35.99 4.64 12.70
CA ILE A 140 -35.59 4.69 11.30
C ILE A 140 -36.84 4.29 10.51
N ASP A 141 -37.64 5.31 10.21
CA ASP A 141 -38.94 5.21 9.56
C ASP A 141 -38.88 5.75 8.13
N ASP A 142 -39.99 5.65 7.39
CA ASP A 142 -40.15 6.20 6.03
C ASP A 142 -39.13 5.68 4.99
N LEU A 143 -38.57 4.50 5.23
CA LEU A 143 -37.62 3.87 4.32
C LEU A 143 -38.31 3.31 3.07
N ASP A 144 -37.73 3.60 1.91
CA ASP A 144 -38.10 2.94 0.67
C ASP A 144 -37.44 1.54 0.53
N MET A 145 -37.73 0.86 -0.58
CA MET A 145 -37.19 -0.47 -0.85
C MET A 145 -35.66 -0.46 -0.97
N ASP A 146 -35.10 0.55 -1.64
CA ASP A 146 -33.68 0.61 -1.95
C ASP A 146 -32.90 0.91 -0.66
N GLU A 147 -33.36 1.83 0.18
CA GLU A 147 -32.76 2.13 1.49
C GLU A 147 -32.80 0.91 2.44
N LEU A 148 -33.89 0.14 2.46
CA LEU A 148 -33.96 -1.10 3.24
C LEU A 148 -32.92 -2.12 2.78
N ILE A 149 -32.74 -2.24 1.46
CA ILE A 149 -31.78 -3.15 0.86
C ILE A 149 -30.35 -2.68 1.13
N GLU A 150 -30.10 -1.38 1.03
CA GLU A 150 -28.81 -0.78 1.32
C GLU A 150 -28.38 -1.04 2.77
N LEU A 151 -29.23 -0.71 3.75
CA LEU A 151 -28.97 -0.98 5.17
C LEU A 151 -28.68 -2.47 5.40
N SER A 152 -29.48 -3.37 4.82
CA SER A 152 -29.30 -4.82 4.96
C SER A 152 -27.97 -5.31 4.36
N ASN A 153 -27.65 -4.86 3.15
CA ASN A 153 -26.43 -5.23 2.43
C ASN A 153 -25.16 -4.79 3.17
N HIS A 154 -25.24 -3.64 3.83
CA HIS A 154 -24.14 -3.08 4.62
C HIS A 154 -24.16 -3.54 6.08
N GLY A 155 -24.99 -4.53 6.43
CA GLY A 155 -25.01 -5.15 7.76
C GLY A 155 -25.58 -4.27 8.87
N VAL A 156 -26.28 -3.18 8.52
CA VAL A 156 -26.88 -2.26 9.47
C VAL A 156 -28.10 -2.93 10.11
N SER A 157 -27.92 -3.40 11.35
CA SER A 157 -29.00 -4.01 12.14
C SER A 157 -29.60 -3.03 13.14
N ALA A 158 -30.85 -3.26 13.55
CA ALA A 158 -31.46 -2.50 14.64
C ALA A 158 -30.64 -2.58 15.94
N LYS A 159 -29.96 -3.71 16.18
CA LYS A 159 -29.01 -3.86 17.29
C LYS A 159 -27.82 -2.89 17.13
N TYR A 160 -27.21 -2.84 15.95
CA TYR A 160 -26.10 -1.93 15.67
C TYR A 160 -26.51 -0.46 15.88
N ILE A 161 -27.65 -0.05 15.33
CA ILE A 161 -28.22 1.30 15.54
C ILE A 161 -28.44 1.60 17.03
N SER A 162 -28.99 0.64 17.79
CA SER A 162 -29.18 0.79 19.24
C SER A 162 -27.85 0.97 19.97
N GLU A 163 -26.83 0.18 19.62
CA GLU A 163 -25.51 0.25 20.23
C GLU A 163 -24.81 1.59 19.91
N LEU A 164 -24.92 2.10 18.68
CA LEU A 164 -24.39 3.43 18.31
C LEU A 164 -25.04 4.56 19.13
N ARG A 165 -26.36 4.48 19.35
CA ARG A 165 -27.11 5.45 20.17
C ARG A 165 -26.74 5.40 21.64
N GLU A 166 -26.53 4.21 22.19
CA GLU A 166 -26.00 4.04 23.55
C GLU A 166 -24.57 4.60 23.66
N ALA A 167 -23.78 4.41 22.61
CA ALA A 167 -22.49 5.05 22.41
C ALA A 167 -22.61 6.54 22.02
N GLY A 168 -23.80 7.15 22.09
CA GLY A 168 -24.01 8.60 22.00
C GLY A 168 -24.04 9.19 20.59
N LEU A 169 -23.93 8.40 19.52
CA LEU A 169 -24.24 8.86 18.17
C LEU A 169 -25.75 8.80 17.97
N LYS A 170 -26.39 9.97 17.88
CA LYS A 170 -27.85 10.11 17.74
C LYS A 170 -28.15 10.82 16.44
N ASP A 171 -29.38 10.64 15.98
CA ASP A 171 -29.90 11.36 14.82
C ASP A 171 -29.12 11.10 13.53
N LEU A 172 -28.60 9.87 13.38
CA LEU A 172 -27.91 9.40 12.17
C LEU A 172 -28.91 9.11 11.05
N ASP A 173 -28.59 9.54 9.82
CA ASP A 173 -29.33 9.14 8.63
C ASP A 173 -28.88 7.78 8.07
N VAL A 174 -29.51 7.35 6.98
CA VAL A 174 -29.22 6.04 6.35
C VAL A 174 -27.79 5.98 5.83
N ASP A 175 -27.32 7.05 5.18
CA ASP A 175 -25.99 7.15 4.59
C ASP A 175 -24.93 7.06 5.69
N GLU A 176 -25.06 7.84 6.77
CA GLU A 176 -24.14 7.82 7.91
C GLU A 176 -24.09 6.45 8.60
N LEU A 177 -25.23 5.76 8.75
CA LEU A 177 -25.28 4.41 9.31
C LEU A 177 -24.55 3.38 8.45
N VAL A 178 -24.69 3.51 7.13
CA VAL A 178 -24.03 2.65 6.14
C VAL A 178 -22.53 2.91 6.15
N GLU A 179 -22.10 4.17 6.16
CA GLU A 179 -20.69 4.55 6.20
C GLU A 179 -20.01 4.05 7.47
N LEU A 180 -20.60 4.28 8.65
CA LEU A 180 -20.07 3.78 9.92
C LEU A 180 -19.90 2.25 9.90
N SER A 181 -20.87 1.53 9.32
CA SER A 181 -20.82 0.07 9.22
C SER A 181 -19.73 -0.40 8.25
N ASN A 182 -19.62 0.24 7.09
CA ASN A 182 -18.61 -0.07 6.06
C ASN A 182 -17.18 0.19 6.53
N HIS A 183 -17.01 1.16 7.42
CA HIS A 183 -15.72 1.53 7.99
C HIS A 183 -15.45 0.87 9.36
N ASP A 184 -16.14 -0.21 9.68
CA ASP A 184 -15.96 -1.03 10.89
C ASP A 184 -16.08 -0.23 12.22
N VAL A 185 -16.82 0.88 12.20
CA VAL A 185 -17.03 1.73 13.39
C VAL A 185 -18.06 1.07 14.30
N SER A 186 -17.56 0.38 15.33
CA SER A 186 -18.41 -0.28 16.33
C SER A 186 -18.69 0.61 17.54
N ALA A 187 -19.81 0.39 18.23
CA ALA A 187 -20.10 1.06 19.51
C ALA A 187 -19.01 0.82 20.57
N LYS A 188 -18.34 -0.34 20.52
CA LYS A 188 -17.19 -0.65 21.37
C LYS A 188 -16.01 0.27 21.04
N TYR A 189 -15.68 0.44 19.76
CA TYR A 189 -14.62 1.34 19.31
C TYR A 189 -14.88 2.77 19.80
N ILE A 190 -16.10 3.29 19.59
CA ILE A 190 -16.53 4.61 20.05
C ILE A 190 -16.36 4.74 21.57
N ALA A 191 -16.84 3.77 22.34
CA ALA A 191 -16.73 3.78 23.80
C ALA A 191 -15.27 3.80 24.27
N GLU A 192 -14.40 2.97 23.68
CA GLU A 192 -12.98 2.90 24.04
C GLU A 192 -12.23 4.19 23.65
N MET A 193 -12.53 4.81 22.50
CA MET A 193 -11.96 6.11 22.11
C MET A 193 -12.35 7.22 23.09
N ARG A 194 -13.61 7.23 23.55
CA ARG A 194 -14.10 8.17 24.57
C ARG A 194 -13.47 7.96 25.94
N GLU A 195 -13.17 6.72 26.31
CA GLU A 195 -12.37 6.41 27.50
C GLU A 195 -10.93 6.96 27.38
N GLN A 196 -10.39 6.98 26.15
CA GLN A 196 -9.17 7.73 25.82
C GLN A 196 -9.41 9.24 25.68
N GLY A 197 -10.54 9.78 26.15
CA GLY A 197 -10.76 11.23 26.26
C GLY A 197 -11.13 11.93 24.96
N LEU A 198 -11.26 11.22 23.84
CA LEU A 198 -11.81 11.72 22.58
C LEU A 198 -13.35 11.68 22.67
N LYS A 199 -13.93 12.62 23.40
CA LYS A 199 -15.34 12.56 23.84
C LYS A 199 -16.34 13.08 22.83
N ASP A 200 -15.91 14.04 22.04
CA ASP A 200 -16.78 14.86 21.19
C ASP A 200 -16.54 14.54 19.71
N LEU A 201 -16.31 13.25 19.40
CA LEU A 201 -16.14 12.78 18.02
C LEU A 201 -17.49 12.66 17.31
N ASP A 202 -17.58 13.23 16.11
CA ASP A 202 -18.70 12.99 15.19
C ASP A 202 -18.50 11.72 14.34
N ALA A 203 -19.47 11.42 13.47
CA ALA A 203 -19.45 10.21 12.65
C ALA A 203 -18.27 10.22 11.65
N ASP A 204 -18.04 11.37 11.00
CA ASP A 204 -16.95 11.56 10.03
C ASP A 204 -15.59 11.35 10.69
N GLU A 205 -15.34 11.99 11.84
CA GLU A 205 -14.09 11.84 12.59
C GLU A 205 -13.86 10.39 13.03
N LEU A 206 -14.91 9.67 13.43
CA LEU A 206 -14.81 8.25 13.80
C LEU A 206 -14.47 7.37 12.58
N ILE A 207 -15.06 7.67 11.43
CA ILE A 207 -14.78 6.98 10.16
C ILE A 207 -13.34 7.24 9.75
N GLU A 208 -12.86 8.49 9.80
CA GLU A 208 -11.49 8.85 9.47
C GLU A 208 -10.48 8.14 10.37
N LEU A 209 -10.68 8.18 11.70
CA LEU A 209 -9.82 7.47 12.64
C LEU A 209 -9.79 5.95 12.37
N SER A 210 -10.94 5.36 12.01
CA SER A 210 -11.01 3.93 11.66
C SER A 210 -10.27 3.62 10.36
N ASN A 211 -10.46 4.44 9.32
CA ASN A 211 -9.81 4.30 8.02
C ASN A 211 -8.28 4.41 8.08
N HIS A 212 -7.78 5.16 9.05
CA HIS A 212 -6.35 5.34 9.30
C HIS A 212 -5.81 4.40 10.40
N ASP A 213 -6.52 3.30 10.71
CA ASP A 213 -6.14 2.27 11.68
C ASP A 213 -5.84 2.81 13.10
N ILE A 214 -6.43 3.95 13.47
CA ILE A 214 -6.22 4.58 14.78
C ILE A 214 -7.02 3.84 15.84
N SER A 215 -6.32 2.95 16.56
CA SER A 215 -6.94 2.15 17.63
C SER A 215 -6.98 2.87 18.99
N PRO A 216 -7.94 2.53 19.87
CA PRO A 216 -7.93 3.04 21.25
C PRO A 216 -6.67 2.65 22.03
N LYS A 217 -6.06 1.50 21.69
CA LYS A 217 -4.79 1.05 22.27
C LYS A 217 -3.65 1.99 21.89
N TYR A 218 -3.58 2.37 20.61
CA TYR A 218 -2.57 3.30 20.10
C TYR A 218 -2.63 4.64 20.84
N VAL A 219 -3.82 5.25 20.93
CA VAL A 219 -4.04 6.49 21.69
C VAL A 219 -3.64 6.33 23.17
N ALA A 220 -3.97 5.20 23.79
CA ALA A 220 -3.60 4.92 25.18
C ALA A 220 -2.08 4.82 25.38
N GLU A 221 -1.34 4.31 24.40
CA GLU A 221 0.12 4.19 24.43
C GLU A 221 0.80 5.55 24.22
N LEU A 222 0.34 6.36 23.28
CA LEU A 222 0.80 7.74 23.12
C LEU A 222 0.65 8.55 24.43
N LYS A 223 -0.47 8.37 25.14
CA LYS A 223 -0.70 8.98 26.46
C LYS A 223 0.29 8.56 27.53
N LYS A 224 0.72 7.29 27.53
CA LYS A 224 1.74 6.80 28.47
C LYS A 224 3.12 7.41 28.15
N LEU A 225 3.36 7.74 26.89
CA LEU A 225 4.59 8.37 26.40
C LEU A 225 4.63 9.89 26.59
N GLY A 226 3.53 10.48 27.08
CA GLY A 226 3.47 11.89 27.50
C GLY A 226 2.58 12.77 26.63
N PHE A 227 2.11 12.27 25.48
CA PHE A 227 1.22 12.99 24.58
C PHE A 227 -0.22 12.89 25.09
N LYS A 228 -0.76 13.98 25.66
CA LYS A 228 -2.04 13.94 26.39
C LYS A 228 -3.17 14.68 25.72
N LYS A 229 -2.83 15.53 24.75
CA LYS A 229 -3.76 16.34 23.97
C LYS A 229 -3.45 16.02 22.53
N PHE A 230 -4.50 15.72 21.80
CA PHE A 230 -4.48 15.46 20.37
C PHE A 230 -5.73 16.10 19.80
N ASP A 231 -5.64 16.66 18.61
CA ASP A 231 -6.78 16.66 17.71
C ASP A 231 -6.79 15.37 16.87
N VAL A 232 -7.84 15.21 16.07
CA VAL A 232 -8.07 14.01 15.24
C VAL A 232 -7.03 13.95 14.11
N ASP A 233 -6.76 15.10 13.48
CA ASP A 233 -5.79 15.23 12.39
C ASP A 233 -4.38 14.80 12.83
N GLU A 234 -3.93 15.22 14.01
CA GLU A 234 -2.64 14.83 14.59
C GLU A 234 -2.52 13.31 14.79
N LEU A 235 -3.59 12.62 15.20
CA LEU A 235 -3.57 11.16 15.34
C LEU A 235 -3.48 10.46 13.99
N ILE A 236 -4.23 10.97 13.01
CA ILE A 236 -4.24 10.47 11.64
C ILE A 236 -2.86 10.67 11.00
N GLU A 237 -2.23 11.83 11.19
CA GLU A 237 -0.90 12.14 10.67
C GLU A 237 0.16 11.17 11.23
N LEU A 238 0.15 10.95 12.54
CA LEU A 238 1.04 9.97 13.17
C LEU A 238 0.84 8.56 12.59
N GLY A 239 -0.41 8.14 12.37
CA GLY A 239 -0.74 6.85 11.76
C GLY A 239 -0.26 6.73 10.32
N ASN A 240 -0.51 7.75 9.50
CA ASN A 240 -0.12 7.80 8.09
C ASN A 240 1.40 7.79 7.87
N HIS A 241 2.16 8.27 8.86
CA HIS A 241 3.61 8.31 8.84
C HIS A 241 4.25 7.18 9.65
N ASP A 242 3.51 6.10 9.93
CA ASP A 242 4.00 4.89 10.63
C ASP A 242 4.65 5.19 12.01
N VAL A 243 4.24 6.26 12.68
CA VAL A 243 4.80 6.68 13.97
C VAL A 243 4.27 5.78 15.08
N SER A 244 5.01 4.72 15.40
CA SER A 244 4.64 3.77 16.45
C SER A 244 4.99 4.25 17.86
N PRO A 245 4.27 3.78 18.91
CA PRO A 245 4.68 4.03 20.30
C PRO A 245 6.07 3.49 20.62
N GLU A 246 6.47 2.37 20.00
CA GLU A 246 7.82 1.80 20.10
C GLU A 246 8.88 2.76 19.55
N PHE A 247 8.63 3.36 18.38
CA PHE A 247 9.51 4.37 17.78
C PHE A 247 9.72 5.55 18.73
N ILE A 248 8.63 6.16 19.19
CA ILE A 248 8.66 7.28 20.15
C ILE A 248 9.43 6.89 21.42
N SER A 249 9.14 5.72 21.99
CA SER A 249 9.81 5.25 23.22
C SER A 249 11.31 5.04 23.03
N SER A 250 11.73 4.61 21.83
CA SER A 250 13.13 4.39 21.47
C SER A 250 13.87 5.71 21.32
N LEU A 251 13.25 6.72 20.69
CA LEU A 251 13.78 8.09 20.63
C LEU A 251 13.98 8.67 22.04
N GLN A 252 12.99 8.53 22.92
CA GLN A 252 13.07 8.99 24.31
C GLN A 252 14.17 8.27 25.11
N ALA A 253 14.36 6.96 24.89
CA ALA A 253 15.43 6.17 25.50
C ALA A 253 16.81 6.58 25.00
N LEU A 254 16.90 6.97 23.73
CA LEU A 254 18.03 7.65 23.15
C LEU A 254 18.06 9.13 23.56
N GLY A 255 17.29 9.59 24.54
CA GLY A 255 17.41 10.97 25.03
C GLY A 255 17.04 12.06 24.03
N ILE A 256 16.47 11.72 22.87
CA ILE A 256 15.77 12.67 22.01
C ILE A 256 14.40 12.89 22.68
N LYS A 257 14.25 14.04 23.32
CA LYS A 257 13.13 14.37 24.21
C LYS A 257 12.47 15.66 23.73
N ASP A 258 11.34 15.96 24.34
CA ASP A 258 10.60 17.21 24.11
C ASP A 258 10.12 17.37 22.65
N LEU A 259 9.94 16.24 21.95
CA LEU A 259 9.40 16.17 20.59
C LEU A 259 7.90 16.48 20.59
N ASN A 260 7.49 17.34 19.66
CA ASN A 260 6.09 17.52 19.28
C ASN A 260 5.68 16.47 18.23
N ILE A 261 4.44 16.54 17.74
CA ILE A 261 3.90 15.58 16.77
C ILE A 261 4.56 15.76 15.39
N ASP A 262 4.67 17.00 14.91
CA ASP A 262 5.37 17.34 13.67
C ASP A 262 6.81 16.79 13.67
N ASP A 263 7.56 16.95 14.77
CA ASP A 263 8.94 16.43 14.86
C ASP A 263 8.98 14.90 14.69
N LEU A 264 8.01 14.18 15.26
CA LEU A 264 7.94 12.71 15.15
C LEU A 264 7.58 12.28 13.72
N VAL A 265 6.66 12.99 13.11
CA VAL A 265 6.23 12.79 11.73
C VAL A 265 7.40 13.03 10.78
N GLU A 266 8.12 14.14 10.92
CA GLU A 266 9.29 14.47 10.10
C GLU A 266 10.40 13.42 10.26
N LEU A 267 10.78 13.05 11.48
CA LEU A 267 11.79 12.02 11.71
C LEU A 267 11.42 10.69 11.03
N SER A 268 10.15 10.27 11.14
CA SER A 268 9.68 9.04 10.51
C SER A 268 9.64 9.15 8.99
N ALA A 269 9.09 10.25 8.45
CA ALA A 269 8.96 10.51 7.02
C ALA A 269 10.31 10.56 6.30
N HIS A 270 11.34 11.09 6.98
CA HIS A 270 12.70 11.16 6.49
C HIS A 270 13.55 9.92 6.84
N GLY A 271 12.93 8.85 7.36
CA GLY A 271 13.58 7.56 7.56
C GLY A 271 14.62 7.54 8.70
N VAL A 272 14.56 8.49 9.64
CA VAL A 272 15.47 8.55 10.77
C VAL A 272 15.12 7.44 11.77
N SER A 273 15.91 6.36 11.79
CA SER A 273 15.69 5.24 12.70
C SER A 273 16.36 5.42 14.06
N PRO A 274 15.81 4.85 15.16
CA PRO A 274 16.50 4.79 16.44
C PRO A 274 17.86 4.09 16.36
N GLU A 275 18.00 3.06 15.52
CA GLU A 275 19.26 2.37 15.26
C GLU A 275 20.30 3.30 14.64
N PHE A 276 19.91 4.14 13.69
CA PHE A 276 20.78 5.14 13.09
C PHE A 276 21.31 6.12 14.14
N ILE A 277 20.41 6.70 14.94
CA ILE A 277 20.76 7.62 16.03
C ILE A 277 21.72 6.96 17.03
N SER A 278 21.44 5.71 17.43
CA SER A 278 22.30 4.95 18.35
C SER A 278 23.71 4.75 17.78
N GLN A 279 23.83 4.38 16.51
CA GLN A 279 25.13 4.15 15.86
C GLN A 279 25.94 5.45 15.72
N MET A 280 25.29 6.57 15.38
CA MET A 280 25.95 7.88 15.31
C MET A 280 26.56 8.28 16.66
N ARG A 281 25.84 8.00 17.75
CA ARG A 281 26.30 8.26 19.12
C ARG A 281 27.41 7.33 19.59
N GLU A 282 27.36 6.06 19.24
CA GLU A 282 28.48 5.13 19.46
C GLU A 282 29.76 5.58 18.74
N LEU A 283 29.58 6.24 17.61
CA LEU A 283 30.65 6.91 16.88
C LEU A 283 31.00 8.28 17.49
N GLY A 284 30.41 8.70 18.60
CA GLY A 284 30.76 9.95 19.27
C GLY A 284 30.10 11.20 18.68
N ILE A 285 29.22 11.05 17.70
CA ILE A 285 28.40 12.14 17.16
C ILE A 285 27.14 12.23 18.03
N ASN A 286 27.23 13.01 19.11
CA ASN A 286 26.22 13.00 20.18
C ASN A 286 25.30 14.22 20.22
N ASP A 287 25.74 15.34 19.65
CA ASP A 287 25.03 16.62 19.68
C ASP A 287 24.34 16.82 18.33
N LEU A 288 23.27 16.06 18.12
CA LEU A 288 22.43 16.12 16.91
C LEU A 288 21.01 16.46 17.34
N ASP A 289 20.47 17.54 16.80
CA ASP A 289 19.04 17.83 16.90
C ASP A 289 18.23 17.07 15.82
N THR A 290 16.92 17.32 15.76
CA THR A 290 16.05 16.63 14.80
C THR A 290 16.35 17.03 13.36
N GLU A 291 16.70 18.29 13.11
CA GLU A 291 17.04 18.81 11.79
C GLU A 291 18.36 18.19 11.31
N ASP A 292 19.37 18.10 12.17
CA ASP A 292 20.65 17.44 11.87
C ASP A 292 20.44 15.97 11.47
N LEU A 293 19.60 15.25 12.21
CA LEU A 293 19.29 13.85 11.95
C LEU A 293 18.58 13.65 10.61
N ILE A 294 17.63 14.53 10.30
CA ILE A 294 16.92 14.53 9.02
C ILE A 294 17.89 14.81 7.87
N GLN A 295 18.73 15.84 7.98
CA GLN A 295 19.69 16.17 6.93
C GLN A 295 20.68 15.02 6.66
N LEU A 296 21.21 14.40 7.70
CA LEU A 296 22.08 13.22 7.54
C LEU A 296 21.36 12.07 6.82
N SER A 297 20.11 11.80 7.18
CA SER A 297 19.29 10.74 6.58
C SER A 297 18.98 11.04 5.10
N ASP A 298 18.51 12.25 4.80
CA ASP A 298 18.17 12.70 3.45
C ASP A 298 19.37 12.67 2.49
N HIS A 299 20.55 12.98 3.02
CA HIS A 299 21.80 12.89 2.27
C HIS A 299 22.40 11.48 2.26
N GLY A 300 21.76 10.47 2.87
CA GLY A 300 22.21 9.08 2.82
C GLY A 300 23.54 8.85 3.53
N VAL A 301 23.82 9.60 4.59
CA VAL A 301 25.02 9.43 5.40
C VAL A 301 24.90 8.15 6.22
N GLU A 302 25.82 7.22 6.01
CA GLU A 302 25.86 5.96 6.76
C GLU A 302 26.90 6.02 7.91
N PRO A 303 26.62 5.41 9.07
CA PRO A 303 27.59 5.30 10.18
C PRO A 303 28.94 4.66 9.78
N GLU A 304 28.94 3.78 8.77
CA GLU A 304 30.17 3.16 8.25
C GLU A 304 31.08 4.17 7.53
N PHE A 305 30.50 5.22 6.93
CA PHE A 305 31.26 6.28 6.29
C PHE A 305 32.09 7.06 7.31
N ILE A 306 31.50 7.38 8.48
CA ILE A 306 32.19 8.05 9.58
C ILE A 306 33.38 7.23 10.11
N LYS A 307 33.23 5.90 10.21
CA LYS A 307 34.37 5.02 10.56
C LYS A 307 35.48 5.10 9.52
N SER A 308 35.11 5.09 8.24
CA SER A 308 36.05 5.16 7.12
C SER A 308 36.84 6.48 7.10
N LEU A 309 36.21 7.60 7.45
CA LEU A 309 36.89 8.89 7.61
C LEU A 309 37.99 8.81 8.69
N ARG A 310 37.65 8.23 9.84
CA ARG A 310 38.61 8.06 10.95
C ARG A 310 39.75 7.11 10.60
N GLU A 311 39.47 6.03 9.86
CA GLU A 311 40.48 5.12 9.35
C GLU A 311 41.39 5.75 8.30
N PHE A 312 40.85 6.68 7.50
CA PHE A 312 41.65 7.50 6.60
C PHE A 312 42.57 8.44 7.38
N GLY A 313 42.11 8.95 8.52
CA GLY A 313 42.84 9.82 9.43
C GLY A 313 42.16 11.17 9.67
N ILE A 314 40.96 11.38 9.09
CA ILE A 314 40.16 12.59 9.30
C ILE A 314 39.34 12.36 10.57
N THR A 315 39.65 13.15 11.59
CA THR A 315 39.03 13.05 12.92
C THR A 315 38.43 14.38 13.39
N ASP A 316 38.75 15.46 12.71
CA ASP A 316 38.21 16.80 12.88
C ASP A 316 37.38 17.09 11.64
N PHE A 317 36.06 16.98 11.78
CA PHE A 317 35.06 17.27 10.76
C PHE A 317 33.78 17.70 11.48
N ASP A 318 33.00 18.57 10.86
CA ASP A 318 31.66 18.91 11.31
C ASP A 318 30.58 18.17 10.50
N LEU A 319 29.31 18.54 10.73
CA LEU A 319 28.18 17.91 10.07
C LEU A 319 28.12 18.24 8.57
N ASP A 320 28.42 19.50 8.24
CA ASP A 320 28.38 20.04 6.88
C ASP A 320 29.42 19.31 6.01
N ASP A 321 30.62 19.04 6.55
CA ASP A 321 31.66 18.25 5.90
C ASP A 321 31.17 16.85 5.49
N ILE A 322 30.45 16.18 6.40
CA ILE A 322 29.94 14.81 6.16
C ILE A 322 28.84 14.84 5.08
N ILE A 323 27.95 15.83 5.15
CA ILE A 323 26.88 16.03 4.18
C ILE A 323 27.50 16.33 2.80
N GLU A 324 28.49 17.22 2.73
CA GLU A 324 29.20 17.59 1.51
C GLU A 324 29.88 16.37 0.85
N PHE A 325 30.55 15.55 1.65
CA PHE A 325 31.10 14.28 1.17
C PHE A 325 30.04 13.38 0.54
N SER A 326 28.86 13.27 1.15
CA SER A 326 27.78 12.47 0.59
C SER A 326 27.24 13.07 -0.72
N ILE A 327 27.01 14.38 -0.77
CA ILE A 327 26.57 15.12 -1.97
C ILE A 327 27.54 14.88 -3.14
N HIS A 328 28.85 14.91 -2.89
CA HIS A 328 29.88 14.66 -3.91
C HIS A 328 30.21 13.18 -4.12
N LYS A 329 29.48 12.26 -3.47
CA LYS A 329 29.62 10.81 -3.60
C LYS A 329 31.05 10.35 -3.28
N ILE A 330 31.63 10.92 -2.24
CA ILE A 330 32.88 10.46 -1.63
C ILE A 330 32.53 9.25 -0.79
N THR A 331 33.13 8.11 -1.14
CA THR A 331 32.77 6.80 -0.57
C THR A 331 33.96 6.24 0.21
N PRO A 332 33.75 5.29 1.14
CA PRO A 332 34.85 4.57 1.79
C PRO A 332 35.86 4.01 0.80
N ARG A 333 35.36 3.50 -0.34
CA ARG A 333 36.19 3.01 -1.44
C ARG A 333 37.05 4.12 -2.04
N TYR A 334 36.47 5.28 -2.35
CA TYR A 334 37.22 6.42 -2.89
C TYR A 334 38.33 6.85 -1.92
N LEU A 335 38.00 7.00 -0.64
CA LEU A 335 38.96 7.33 0.41
C LEU A 335 40.12 6.32 0.45
N ASN A 336 39.82 5.02 0.50
CA ASN A 336 40.88 4.00 0.52
C ASN A 336 41.73 4.01 -0.75
N GLU A 337 41.12 4.17 -1.93
CA GLU A 337 41.86 4.25 -3.20
C GLU A 337 42.79 5.47 -3.26
N MET A 338 42.37 6.63 -2.73
CA MET A 338 43.19 7.84 -2.67
C MET A 338 44.32 7.71 -1.62
N LYS A 339 44.03 7.08 -0.48
CA LYS A 339 45.03 6.73 0.53
C LYS A 339 46.12 5.83 -0.05
N GLU A 340 45.75 4.79 -0.79
CA GLU A 340 46.68 3.88 -1.48
C GLU A 340 47.46 4.57 -2.61
N ALA A 341 46.87 5.58 -3.25
CA ALA A 341 47.56 6.41 -4.23
C ALA A 341 48.59 7.38 -3.61
N GLY A 342 48.63 7.50 -2.28
CA GLY A 342 49.61 8.30 -1.55
C GLY A 342 49.06 9.58 -0.92
N LEU A 343 47.76 9.86 -1.07
CA LEU A 343 47.10 11.09 -0.61
C LEU A 343 46.54 10.98 0.81
N LYS A 344 47.19 10.21 1.69
CA LYS A 344 46.75 9.95 3.07
C LYS A 344 46.68 11.17 4.00
N GLY A 345 47.13 12.35 3.53
CA GLY A 345 47.16 13.59 4.29
C GLY A 345 46.28 14.68 3.70
N ALA A 346 45.48 14.36 2.68
CA ALA A 346 44.45 15.24 2.16
C ALA A 346 43.39 15.48 3.25
N ASP A 347 43.01 16.73 3.45
CA ASP A 347 41.92 17.12 4.33
C ASP A 347 40.55 16.99 3.63
N VAL A 348 39.51 17.51 4.26
CA VAL A 348 38.13 17.45 3.74
C VAL A 348 38.03 18.17 2.41
N ASP A 349 38.45 19.44 2.38
CA ASP A 349 38.42 20.30 1.20
C ASP A 349 39.19 19.66 0.03
N ASP A 350 40.42 19.18 0.27
CA ASP A 350 41.23 18.50 -0.73
C ASP A 350 40.48 17.33 -1.38
N LEU A 351 39.83 16.48 -0.58
CA LEU A 351 39.13 15.29 -1.06
C LEU A 351 37.87 15.66 -1.86
N VAL A 352 37.13 16.68 -1.41
CA VAL A 352 35.99 17.24 -2.13
C VAL A 352 36.45 17.78 -3.48
N GLU A 353 37.47 18.63 -3.52
CA GLU A 353 37.96 19.23 -4.76
C GLU A 353 38.48 18.18 -5.74
N LEU A 354 39.28 17.21 -5.27
CA LEU A 354 39.74 16.08 -6.08
C LEU A 354 38.56 15.32 -6.70
N ARG A 355 37.50 15.10 -5.92
CA ARG A 355 36.31 14.40 -6.40
C ARG A 355 35.52 15.21 -7.41
N VAL A 356 35.24 16.48 -7.12
CA VAL A 356 34.52 17.43 -7.99
C VAL A 356 35.23 17.57 -9.33
N HIS A 357 36.56 17.66 -9.32
CA HIS A 357 37.37 17.77 -10.52
C HIS A 357 37.73 16.43 -11.17
N ASN A 358 37.11 15.31 -10.74
CA ASN A 358 37.30 13.98 -11.31
C ASN A 358 38.76 13.47 -11.29
N VAL A 359 39.53 13.86 -10.29
CA VAL A 359 40.86 13.30 -10.05
C VAL A 359 40.69 11.90 -9.48
N THR A 360 41.29 10.91 -10.16
CA THR A 360 41.16 9.50 -9.80
C THR A 360 42.45 8.95 -9.21
N SER A 361 42.32 7.95 -8.33
CA SER A 361 43.47 7.20 -7.79
C SER A 361 44.36 6.61 -8.90
N LYS A 362 43.77 6.22 -10.03
CA LYS A 362 44.49 5.75 -11.22
C LYS A 362 45.35 6.85 -11.84
N PHE A 363 44.81 8.06 -12.00
CA PHE A 363 45.56 9.19 -12.53
C PHE A 363 46.79 9.50 -11.66
N VAL A 364 46.60 9.57 -10.34
CA VAL A 364 47.69 9.80 -9.37
C VAL A 364 48.75 8.69 -9.46
N ARG A 365 48.35 7.41 -9.47
CA ARG A 365 49.29 6.28 -9.61
C ARG A 365 50.07 6.32 -10.92
N GLU A 366 49.43 6.64 -12.04
CA GLU A 366 50.12 6.74 -13.34
C GLU A 366 51.14 7.89 -13.37
N LEU A 367 50.89 9.01 -12.68
CA LEU A 367 51.89 10.08 -12.53
C LEU A 367 53.09 9.62 -11.68
N HIS A 368 52.82 8.89 -10.59
CA HIS A 368 53.87 8.28 -9.75
C HIS A 368 54.73 7.28 -10.55
N GLU A 369 54.12 6.46 -11.41
CA GLU A 369 54.83 5.54 -12.31
C GLU A 369 55.69 6.26 -13.36
N LEU A 370 55.28 7.46 -13.78
CA LEU A 370 56.06 8.34 -14.66
C LEU A 370 57.19 9.09 -13.92
N GLY A 371 57.36 8.84 -12.62
CA GLY A 371 58.44 9.37 -11.80
C GLY A 371 58.13 10.70 -11.12
N PHE A 372 56.93 11.25 -11.29
CA PHE A 372 56.48 12.43 -10.54
C PHE A 372 55.91 11.95 -9.22
N LYS A 373 56.71 12.08 -8.15
CA LYS A 373 56.31 11.75 -6.79
C LYS A 373 56.10 13.06 -6.02
N ASP A 374 55.25 13.03 -4.99
CA ASP A 374 55.00 14.17 -4.10
C ASP A 374 54.38 15.39 -4.81
N ILE A 375 53.29 15.15 -5.54
CA ILE A 375 52.50 16.19 -6.24
C ILE A 375 51.47 16.77 -5.25
N ALA A 376 51.37 18.09 -5.17
CA ALA A 376 50.35 18.75 -4.35
C ALA A 376 48.93 18.50 -4.89
N VAL A 377 47.92 18.56 -4.03
CA VAL A 377 46.52 18.33 -4.41
C VAL A 377 46.06 19.33 -5.47
N ASP A 378 46.31 20.63 -5.26
CA ASP A 378 46.01 21.70 -6.24
C ASP A 378 46.64 21.42 -7.60
N GLU A 379 47.88 20.94 -7.64
CA GLU A 379 48.58 20.63 -8.89
C GLU A 379 47.95 19.41 -9.58
N LEU A 380 47.53 18.38 -8.84
CA LEU A 380 46.79 17.24 -9.41
C LEU A 380 45.47 17.69 -10.04
N ILE A 381 44.75 18.60 -9.37
CA ILE A 381 43.49 19.17 -9.84
C ILE A 381 43.74 19.97 -11.12
N GLU A 382 44.71 20.88 -11.11
CA GLU A 382 45.05 21.74 -12.25
C GLU A 382 45.46 20.91 -13.48
N LEU A 383 46.31 19.90 -13.30
CA LEU A 383 46.71 18.97 -14.36
C LEU A 383 45.50 18.23 -14.94
N ASN A 384 44.54 17.82 -14.11
CA ASN A 384 43.36 17.09 -14.57
C ASN A 384 42.38 18.00 -15.32
N ILE A 385 42.10 19.20 -14.79
CA ILE A 385 41.26 20.23 -15.43
C ILE A 385 41.78 20.57 -16.83
N HIS A 386 43.10 20.73 -16.97
CA HIS A 386 43.73 21.05 -18.26
C HIS A 386 44.05 19.82 -19.12
N HIS A 387 43.63 18.63 -18.69
CA HIS A 387 43.81 17.37 -19.40
C HIS A 387 45.29 17.06 -19.71
N VAL A 388 46.19 17.37 -18.78
CA VAL A 388 47.60 16.96 -18.78
C VAL A 388 47.68 15.48 -18.39
N THR A 389 47.16 14.61 -19.27
CA THR A 389 47.05 13.17 -19.01
C THR A 389 48.41 12.47 -19.02
N PRO A 390 48.55 11.29 -18.39
CA PRO A 390 49.77 10.47 -18.49
C PRO A 390 50.15 10.12 -19.93
N ARG A 391 49.15 9.97 -20.82
CA ARG A 391 49.39 9.83 -22.27
C ARG A 391 50.05 11.07 -22.86
N PHE A 392 49.50 12.26 -22.58
CA PHE A 392 50.06 13.52 -23.05
C PHE A 392 51.49 13.72 -22.54
N ILE A 393 51.76 13.43 -21.26
CA ILE A 393 53.10 13.50 -20.66
C ILE A 393 54.07 12.59 -21.41
N ARG A 394 53.69 11.33 -21.68
CA ARG A 394 54.52 10.40 -22.47
C ARG A 394 54.80 10.92 -23.88
N GLU A 395 53.80 11.49 -24.55
CA GLU A 395 53.96 12.07 -25.89
C GLU A 395 54.93 13.27 -25.89
N MET A 396 54.83 14.14 -24.89
CA MET A 396 55.71 15.31 -24.77
C MET A 396 57.13 14.89 -24.42
N ARG A 397 57.32 13.94 -23.50
CA ARG A 397 58.66 13.40 -23.18
C ARG A 397 59.31 12.72 -24.38
N LEU A 398 58.52 12.02 -25.22
CA LEU A 398 59.03 11.42 -26.46
C LEU A 398 59.53 12.48 -27.47
N LYS A 399 58.84 13.63 -27.56
CA LYS A 399 59.17 14.70 -28.52
C LYS A 399 60.24 15.67 -28.03
N HIS A 400 60.24 15.97 -26.73
CA HIS A 400 60.98 17.09 -26.14
C HIS A 400 61.93 16.66 -25.01
N GLY A 401 61.89 15.40 -24.59
CA GLY A 401 62.82 14.79 -23.62
C GLY A 401 62.23 14.51 -22.24
N GLU A 402 62.83 13.57 -21.52
CA GLU A 402 62.38 13.10 -20.19
C GLU A 402 62.51 14.14 -19.06
N HIS A 403 63.20 15.26 -19.29
CA HIS A 403 63.49 16.28 -18.27
C HIS A 403 62.34 17.26 -18.02
N LEU A 404 61.26 17.18 -18.79
CA LEU A 404 60.12 18.09 -18.67
C LEU A 404 59.41 17.94 -17.32
N THR A 405 59.19 19.07 -16.65
CA THR A 405 58.43 19.17 -15.39
C THR A 405 56.92 19.17 -15.63
N LEU A 406 56.10 18.91 -14.59
CA LEU A 406 54.64 18.99 -14.70
C LEU A 406 54.17 20.42 -15.03
N GLU A 407 54.79 21.44 -14.44
CA GLU A 407 54.57 22.85 -14.79
C GLU A 407 54.82 23.11 -16.28
N GLN A 408 55.93 22.61 -16.84
CA GLN A 408 56.19 22.74 -18.27
C GLN A 408 55.18 21.96 -19.12
N MET A 409 54.74 20.78 -18.67
CA MET A 409 53.70 20.02 -19.37
C MET A 409 52.37 20.77 -19.41
N LEU A 410 52.01 21.40 -18.28
CA LEU A 410 50.83 22.25 -18.17
C LEU A 410 50.95 23.47 -19.09
N ASP A 411 52.09 24.16 -19.09
CA ASP A 411 52.31 25.33 -19.95
C ASP A 411 52.24 24.96 -21.45
N ILE A 412 52.86 23.83 -21.84
CA ILE A 412 52.74 23.29 -23.19
C ILE A 412 51.27 22.98 -23.54
N ARG A 413 50.48 22.50 -22.58
CA ARG A 413 49.08 22.16 -22.78
C ARG A 413 48.21 23.41 -22.98
N LEU A 414 48.51 24.49 -22.26
CA LEU A 414 47.78 25.76 -22.30
C LEU A 414 48.17 26.62 -23.51
N HIS A 415 49.46 26.75 -23.79
CA HIS A 415 50.00 27.72 -24.74
C HIS A 415 50.67 27.08 -25.97
N GLY A 416 50.91 25.76 -25.93
CA GLY A 416 51.60 25.03 -27.00
C GLY A 416 53.12 25.00 -26.84
N ALA A 417 53.75 23.96 -27.42
CA ALA A 417 55.15 23.64 -27.14
C ALA A 417 56.18 24.68 -27.58
N LYS A 418 55.89 25.46 -28.62
CA LYS A 418 56.82 26.51 -29.10
C LYS A 418 56.93 27.66 -28.11
N ASP A 419 55.78 28.11 -27.63
CA ASP A 419 55.68 29.24 -26.72
C ASP A 419 56.18 28.83 -25.33
N ALA A 420 55.81 27.63 -24.87
CA ALA A 420 56.20 27.11 -23.55
C ALA A 420 57.69 26.76 -23.41
N LEU A 421 58.33 26.22 -24.46
CA LEU A 421 59.74 25.83 -24.40
C LEU A 421 60.71 26.91 -24.90
N GLY A 422 60.20 28.05 -25.37
CA GLY A 422 61.03 29.14 -25.92
C GLY A 422 61.81 28.75 -27.17
N VAL A 423 61.40 27.69 -27.88
CA VAL A 423 62.06 27.18 -29.09
C VAL A 423 61.43 27.87 -30.31
N ARG A 424 62.18 28.80 -30.90
CA ARG A 424 61.78 29.52 -32.14
C ARG A 424 61.66 28.59 -33.34
#